data_AF-A0A4Q3UZT5-F1
#
_entry.id   AF-A0A4Q3UZT5-F1
#
_cell.length_a   1.000
_cell.length_b   1.000
_cell.length_c   1.000
_cell.angle_alpha   90.00
_cell.angle_beta   90.00
_cell.angle_gamma   90.00
#
_symmetry.space_group_name_H-M   'P 1'
#
loop_
_entity.id
_entity.type
_entity.pdbx_description
1 polymer ?
#
loop_
_entity_poly.entity_id
_entity_poly.type
_entity_poly.pdbx_seq_one_letter_code
_entity_poly.pdbx_strand_id
1 'polypeptide(L)'
;NKQDYIAFINRFKKIVDSNGKIMVGWEESAQGNVDSTSMIQYWHSAEYAKMAVDKGAKIIFSPSKKVYLDMQYDSTSRIGLHWAAYIEVDSSYQWDPARLVPGIGRDKIMGVEAPLWTETVVTMDDIEYLVFPRLPGVAEIGWTPSSARNWDDYKVRLANHAKMWKAMGIDYYRSPKVQWAD
;
A
#
# COMPACT_ATOMS: atom_id res chain seq x y z
N ASN A 1 -8.02 -25.52 -8.83
CA ASN A 1 -9.38 -24.91 -8.86
C ASN A 1 -9.64 -24.20 -7.52
N LYS A 2 -10.80 -23.56 -7.29
CA LYS A 2 -11.09 -22.82 -6.03
C LYS A 2 -10.97 -23.69 -4.76
N GLN A 3 -11.42 -24.94 -4.80
CA GLN A 3 -11.36 -25.84 -3.65
C GLN A 3 -9.92 -26.20 -3.30
N ASP A 4 -9.08 -26.46 -4.31
CA ASP A 4 -7.66 -26.74 -4.09
C ASP A 4 -6.95 -25.55 -3.44
N TYR A 5 -7.26 -24.32 -3.87
CA TYR A 5 -6.72 -23.10 -3.28
C TYR A 5 -7.11 -22.95 -1.81
N ILE A 6 -8.39 -23.15 -1.47
CA ILE A 6 -8.86 -23.11 -0.08
C ILE A 6 -8.16 -24.17 0.76
N ALA A 7 -8.05 -25.41 0.26
CA ALA A 7 -7.36 -26.49 0.96
C ALA A 7 -5.87 -26.17 1.21
N PHE A 8 -5.22 -25.57 0.21
CA PHE A 8 -3.83 -25.11 0.31
C PHE A 8 -3.65 -24.04 1.38
N ILE A 9 -4.46 -22.96 1.34
CA ILE A 9 -4.42 -21.88 2.33
C ILE A 9 -4.66 -22.41 3.74
N ASN A 10 -5.63 -23.32 3.91
CA ASN A 10 -5.94 -23.92 5.21
C ASN A 10 -4.78 -24.76 5.76
N ARG A 11 -4.06 -25.47 4.88
CA ARG A 11 -2.86 -26.22 5.29
C ARG A 11 -1.73 -25.28 5.68
N PHE A 12 -1.51 -24.20 4.93
CA PHE A 12 -0.48 -23.21 5.24
C PHE A 12 -0.74 -22.50 6.56
N LYS A 13 -1.98 -22.07 6.84
CA LYS A 13 -2.33 -21.46 8.12
C LYS A 13 -1.93 -22.35 9.30
N LYS A 14 -2.28 -23.66 9.26
CA LYS A 14 -1.91 -24.60 10.33
C LYS A 14 -0.40 -24.67 10.58
N ILE A 15 0.40 -24.61 9.51
CA ILE A 15 1.86 -24.61 9.62
C ILE A 15 2.34 -23.32 10.31
N VAL A 16 1.85 -22.16 9.88
CA VAL A 16 2.19 -20.86 10.46
C VAL A 16 1.82 -20.80 11.93
N ASP A 17 0.59 -21.21 12.29
CA ASP A 17 0.09 -21.25 13.66
C ASP A 17 0.93 -22.19 14.54
N SER A 18 1.30 -23.38 14.03
CA SER A 18 2.15 -24.34 14.76
C SER A 18 3.55 -23.82 15.07
N ASN A 19 4.01 -22.80 14.35
CA ASN A 19 5.29 -22.13 14.58
C ASN A 19 5.14 -20.86 15.45
N GLY A 20 3.96 -20.62 16.03
CA GLY A 20 3.68 -19.45 16.87
C GLY A 20 3.77 -18.13 16.11
N LYS A 21 3.48 -18.15 14.80
CA LYS A 21 3.48 -16.96 13.93
C LYS A 21 2.04 -16.59 13.54
N ILE A 22 1.86 -15.35 13.12
CA ILE A 22 0.59 -14.86 12.58
C ILE A 22 0.63 -14.97 11.07
N MET A 23 -0.37 -15.60 10.48
CA MET A 23 -0.50 -15.66 9.02
C MET A 23 -0.89 -14.29 8.47
N VAL A 24 -0.09 -13.79 7.54
CA VAL A 24 -0.44 -12.67 6.66
C VAL A 24 -0.55 -13.20 5.23
N GLY A 25 -1.59 -12.84 4.51
CA GLY A 25 -1.75 -13.20 3.11
C GLY A 25 -2.52 -12.14 2.34
N TRP A 26 -2.38 -12.15 1.01
CA TRP A 26 -3.20 -11.33 0.12
C TRP A 26 -4.69 -11.64 0.29
N GLU A 27 -5.53 -10.68 -0.09
CA GLU A 27 -7.00 -10.68 0.09
C GLU A 27 -7.70 -11.98 -0.30
N GLU A 28 -7.26 -12.68 -1.34
CA GLU A 28 -7.83 -13.94 -1.79
C GLU A 28 -7.78 -15.02 -0.70
N SER A 29 -6.79 -14.93 0.21
CA SER A 29 -6.62 -15.86 1.34
C SER A 29 -7.80 -15.81 2.30
N ALA A 30 -8.61 -14.73 2.27
CA ALA A 30 -9.85 -14.62 3.02
C ALA A 30 -10.85 -15.75 2.70
N GLN A 31 -10.72 -16.42 1.55
CA GLN A 31 -11.53 -17.59 1.20
C GLN A 31 -11.23 -18.81 2.08
N GLY A 32 -10.04 -18.89 2.65
CA GLY A 32 -9.64 -19.95 3.60
C GLY A 32 -10.21 -19.74 5.01
N ASN A 33 -9.75 -20.56 5.94
CA ASN A 33 -10.12 -20.56 7.35
C ASN A 33 -9.30 -19.53 8.14
N VAL A 34 -9.24 -18.30 7.62
CA VAL A 34 -8.69 -17.17 8.37
C VAL A 34 -9.62 -16.81 9.52
N ASP A 35 -9.06 -16.20 10.55
CA ASP A 35 -9.74 -15.89 11.80
C ASP A 35 -9.07 -14.69 12.51
N SER A 36 -9.42 -14.44 13.77
CA SER A 36 -8.84 -13.37 14.58
C SER A 36 -7.33 -13.48 14.87
N THR A 37 -6.71 -14.61 14.51
CA THR A 37 -5.25 -14.80 14.60
C THR A 37 -4.55 -14.59 13.26
N SER A 38 -5.28 -14.10 12.25
CA SER A 38 -4.81 -13.90 10.88
C SER A 38 -4.89 -12.41 10.50
N MET A 39 -4.05 -12.00 9.56
CA MET A 39 -4.14 -10.70 8.90
C MET A 39 -4.28 -10.88 7.39
N ILE A 40 -5.09 -10.03 6.77
CA ILE A 40 -5.34 -10.04 5.33
C ILE A 40 -4.91 -8.71 4.73
N GLN A 41 -4.13 -8.76 3.66
CA GLN A 41 -3.65 -7.59 2.94
C GLN A 41 -4.57 -7.30 1.75
N TYR A 42 -5.32 -6.20 1.86
CA TYR A 42 -6.21 -5.70 0.82
C TYR A 42 -5.43 -4.98 -0.26
N TRP A 43 -5.66 -5.37 -1.52
CA TRP A 43 -5.10 -4.65 -2.66
C TRP A 43 -6.17 -4.22 -3.68
N HIS A 44 -7.37 -4.83 -3.69
CA HIS A 44 -8.40 -4.50 -4.67
C HIS A 44 -9.85 -4.78 -4.26
N SER A 45 -10.16 -5.98 -3.76
CA SER A 45 -11.54 -6.48 -3.64
C SER A 45 -12.16 -6.19 -2.27
N ALA A 46 -13.15 -5.30 -2.26
CA ALA A 46 -13.92 -4.99 -1.06
C ALA A 46 -14.68 -6.21 -0.50
N GLU A 47 -15.02 -7.19 -1.36
CA GLU A 47 -15.67 -8.43 -0.95
C GLU A 47 -14.75 -9.27 -0.07
N TYR A 48 -13.49 -9.45 -0.48
CA TYR A 48 -12.52 -10.22 0.30
C TYR A 48 -12.15 -9.54 1.62
N ALA A 49 -12.04 -8.21 1.64
CA ALA A 49 -11.83 -7.47 2.88
C ALA A 49 -12.96 -7.68 3.88
N LYS A 50 -14.23 -7.61 3.43
CA LYS A 50 -15.40 -7.87 4.28
C LYS A 50 -15.42 -9.31 4.77
N MET A 51 -15.18 -10.27 3.88
CA MET A 51 -15.09 -11.69 4.23
C MET A 51 -14.03 -11.97 5.31
N ALA A 52 -12.86 -11.32 5.22
CA ALA A 52 -11.82 -11.44 6.23
C ALA A 52 -12.24 -10.85 7.58
N VAL A 53 -12.85 -9.66 7.57
CA VAL A 53 -13.34 -9.00 8.80
C VAL A 53 -14.48 -9.79 9.46
N ASP A 54 -15.41 -10.36 8.67
CA ASP A 54 -16.51 -11.18 9.17
C ASP A 54 -16.00 -12.45 9.88
N LYS A 55 -14.83 -12.95 9.45
CA LYS A 55 -14.11 -14.05 10.11
C LYS A 55 -13.26 -13.59 11.29
N GLY A 56 -13.15 -12.29 11.55
CA GLY A 56 -12.41 -11.71 12.67
C GLY A 56 -10.98 -11.27 12.36
N ALA A 57 -10.49 -11.47 11.14
CA ALA A 57 -9.14 -11.06 10.75
C ALA A 57 -8.98 -9.53 10.72
N LYS A 58 -7.76 -9.04 10.93
CA LYS A 58 -7.41 -7.62 10.73
C LYS A 58 -6.95 -7.37 9.29
N ILE A 59 -7.11 -6.14 8.82
CA ILE A 59 -6.76 -5.74 7.46
C ILE A 59 -5.50 -4.86 7.42
N ILE A 60 -4.57 -5.19 6.54
CA ILE A 60 -3.50 -4.29 6.08
C ILE A 60 -3.94 -3.71 4.74
N PHE A 61 -3.99 -2.40 4.62
CA PHE A 61 -4.41 -1.75 3.38
C PHE A 61 -3.21 -1.42 2.48
N SER A 62 -3.17 -2.03 1.30
CA SER A 62 -2.26 -1.67 0.21
C SER A 62 -3.00 -1.58 -1.14
N PRO A 63 -4.01 -0.71 -1.30
CA PRO A 63 -4.77 -0.55 -2.54
C PRO A 63 -3.87 -0.33 -3.77
N SER A 64 -3.98 -1.19 -4.78
CA SER A 64 -3.15 -1.15 -5.99
C SER A 64 -3.31 0.14 -6.79
N LYS A 65 -4.47 0.80 -6.69
CA LYS A 65 -4.74 2.11 -7.32
C LYS A 65 -4.28 3.31 -6.50
N LYS A 66 -3.54 3.08 -5.40
CA LYS A 66 -3.11 4.15 -4.47
C LYS A 66 -1.65 4.02 -4.01
N VAL A 67 -1.21 2.84 -3.59
CA VAL A 67 0.06 2.69 -2.86
C VAL A 67 0.99 1.61 -3.40
N TYR A 68 0.68 1.07 -4.58
CA TYR A 68 1.63 0.25 -5.33
C TYR A 68 2.65 1.18 -5.98
N LEU A 69 3.89 1.12 -5.51
CA LEU A 69 4.98 2.01 -5.91
C LEU A 69 5.53 1.65 -7.31
N ASP A 70 5.26 0.45 -7.80
CA ASP A 70 5.57 0.05 -9.18
C ASP A 70 4.62 0.67 -10.22
N MET A 71 3.51 1.30 -9.80
CA MET A 71 2.63 1.99 -10.73
C MET A 71 3.27 3.27 -11.25
N GLN A 72 3.16 3.50 -12.56
CA GLN A 72 3.56 4.72 -13.25
C GLN A 72 2.83 5.93 -12.65
N TYR A 73 3.50 7.08 -12.62
CA TYR A 73 2.91 8.34 -12.17
C TYR A 73 1.92 8.88 -13.22
N ASP A 74 2.35 8.83 -14.49
CA ASP A 74 1.63 9.25 -15.68
C ASP A 74 2.16 8.51 -16.92
N SER A 75 1.65 8.84 -18.11
CA SER A 75 2.05 8.21 -19.38
C SER A 75 3.50 8.49 -19.82
N THR A 76 4.20 9.40 -19.14
CA THR A 76 5.59 9.78 -19.44
C THR A 76 6.60 9.10 -18.50
N SER A 77 6.12 8.32 -17.53
CA SER A 77 6.97 7.59 -16.60
C SER A 77 7.90 6.61 -17.33
N ARG A 78 9.20 6.66 -17.00
CA ARG A 78 10.24 5.86 -17.68
C ARG A 78 10.19 4.36 -17.40
N ILE A 79 9.69 3.98 -16.22
CA ILE A 79 9.56 2.60 -15.73
C ILE A 79 8.26 2.44 -14.93
N GLY A 80 7.96 1.24 -14.45
CA GLY A 80 6.72 0.90 -13.78
C GLY A 80 5.66 0.37 -14.73
N LEU A 81 4.50 0.04 -14.17
CA LEU A 81 3.34 -0.50 -14.86
C LEU A 81 2.12 0.43 -14.71
N HIS A 82 1.09 0.26 -15.53
CA HIS A 82 -0.16 1.05 -15.41
C HIS A 82 -1.42 0.19 -15.41
N TRP A 83 -1.28 -1.13 -15.15
CA TRP A 83 -2.40 -2.06 -15.21
C TRP A 83 -3.51 -1.72 -14.20
N ALA A 84 -3.15 -1.13 -13.05
CA ALA A 84 -4.12 -0.72 -12.03
C ALA A 84 -4.60 0.72 -12.24
N ALA A 85 -3.66 1.65 -12.40
CA ALA A 85 -3.87 3.08 -12.59
C ALA A 85 -2.55 3.79 -12.92
N TYR A 86 -2.64 5.05 -13.35
CA TYR A 86 -1.58 6.03 -13.11
C TYR A 86 -1.75 6.63 -11.71
N ILE A 87 -0.68 6.65 -10.92
CA ILE A 87 -0.72 7.07 -9.52
C ILE A 87 0.27 8.21 -9.29
N GLU A 88 -0.26 9.42 -9.50
CA GLU A 88 0.39 10.64 -9.06
C GLU A 88 0.43 10.78 -7.53
N VAL A 89 1.29 11.70 -7.06
CA VAL A 89 1.57 11.92 -5.63
C VAL A 89 0.33 12.30 -4.85
N ASP A 90 -0.55 13.13 -5.42
CA ASP A 90 -1.83 13.54 -4.83
C ASP A 90 -2.77 12.34 -4.66
N SER A 91 -2.94 11.53 -5.71
CA SER A 91 -3.77 10.32 -5.69
C SER A 91 -3.30 9.32 -4.64
N SER A 92 -1.98 9.14 -4.50
CA SER A 92 -1.38 8.24 -3.51
C SER A 92 -1.61 8.68 -2.06
N TYR A 93 -1.70 9.99 -1.82
CA TYR A 93 -1.86 10.56 -0.48
C TYR A 93 -3.34 10.79 -0.07
N GLN A 94 -4.18 11.21 -1.01
CA GLN A 94 -5.55 11.69 -0.73
C GLN A 94 -6.56 10.55 -0.58
N TRP A 95 -6.43 9.79 0.52
CA TRP A 95 -7.42 8.80 0.95
C TRP A 95 -7.34 8.54 2.45
N ASP A 96 -8.38 7.92 2.99
CA ASP A 96 -8.48 7.48 4.39
C ASP A 96 -8.73 5.96 4.41
N PRO A 97 -7.82 5.15 4.99
CA PRO A 97 -8.03 3.71 5.12
C PRO A 97 -9.38 3.35 5.75
N ALA A 98 -9.84 4.12 6.73
CA ALA A 98 -11.09 3.87 7.44
C ALA A 98 -12.36 4.23 6.62
N ARG A 99 -12.20 4.82 5.42
CA ARG A 99 -13.29 5.18 4.51
C ARG A 99 -13.20 4.48 3.15
N LEU A 100 -12.13 3.72 2.91
CA LEU A 100 -11.89 3.10 1.60
C LEU A 100 -12.88 1.98 1.30
N VAL A 101 -13.17 1.12 2.27
CA VAL A 101 -14.13 0.03 2.14
C VAL A 101 -15.31 0.28 3.09
N PRO A 102 -16.53 0.53 2.58
CA PRO A 102 -17.70 0.73 3.42
C PRO A 102 -17.93 -0.45 4.37
N GLY A 103 -18.13 -0.14 5.65
CA GLY A 103 -18.34 -1.13 6.71
C GLY A 103 -17.07 -1.60 7.43
N ILE A 104 -15.87 -1.24 6.95
CA ILE A 104 -14.60 -1.56 7.61
C ILE A 104 -14.08 -0.31 8.32
N GLY A 105 -14.36 -0.22 9.62
CA GLY A 105 -13.89 0.85 10.48
C GLY A 105 -12.42 0.71 10.90
N ARG A 106 -11.86 1.78 11.49
CA ARG A 106 -10.46 1.84 11.94
C ARG A 106 -10.10 0.73 12.93
N ASP A 107 -11.05 0.24 13.73
CA ASP A 107 -10.85 -0.85 14.68
C ASP A 107 -10.52 -2.20 14.01
N LYS A 108 -10.82 -2.36 12.72
CA LYS A 108 -10.50 -3.56 11.93
C LYS A 108 -9.18 -3.45 11.15
N ILE A 109 -8.59 -2.26 11.12
CA ILE A 109 -7.41 -1.95 10.31
C ILE A 109 -6.16 -2.05 11.17
N MET A 110 -5.20 -2.88 10.76
CA MET A 110 -3.88 -2.97 11.38
C MET A 110 -2.97 -1.82 10.92
N GLY A 111 -3.04 -1.45 9.64
CA GLY A 111 -2.18 -0.40 9.09
C GLY A 111 -2.26 -0.33 7.57
N VAL A 112 -1.24 0.29 6.98
CA VAL A 112 -1.06 0.39 5.53
C VAL A 112 0.32 -0.14 5.13
N GLU A 113 0.45 -0.55 3.87
CA GLU A 113 1.72 -0.94 3.27
C GLU A 113 1.86 -0.31 1.89
N ALA A 114 3.10 0.00 1.48
CA ALA A 114 3.44 0.51 0.15
C ALA A 114 4.31 -0.52 -0.59
N PRO A 115 3.72 -1.49 -1.29
CA PRO A 115 4.49 -2.50 -2.01
C PRO A 115 5.25 -1.89 -3.17
N LEU A 116 6.52 -2.28 -3.33
CA LEU A 116 7.28 -2.08 -4.56
C LEU A 116 7.45 -3.44 -5.23
N TRP A 117 6.81 -3.63 -6.37
CA TRP A 117 7.07 -4.74 -7.26
C TRP A 117 8.22 -4.39 -8.22
N THR A 118 8.98 -5.39 -8.66
CA THR A 118 10.27 -5.18 -9.32
C THR A 118 10.37 -5.76 -10.72
N GLU A 119 9.24 -6.00 -11.41
CA GLU A 119 9.24 -6.50 -12.80
C GLU A 119 9.96 -5.56 -13.77
N THR A 120 9.98 -4.26 -13.46
CA THR A 120 10.64 -3.21 -14.28
C THR A 120 11.83 -2.56 -13.58
N VAL A 121 12.21 -3.05 -12.40
CA VAL A 121 13.20 -2.42 -11.50
C VAL A 121 14.46 -3.27 -11.48
N VAL A 122 15.59 -2.72 -11.92
CA VAL A 122 16.86 -3.46 -11.98
C VAL A 122 18.03 -2.72 -11.33
N THR A 123 17.84 -1.44 -10.98
CA THR A 123 18.86 -0.61 -10.31
C THR A 123 18.31 0.07 -9.05
N MET A 124 19.20 0.65 -8.24
CA MET A 124 18.77 1.49 -7.11
C MET A 124 18.06 2.75 -7.59
N ASP A 125 18.53 3.39 -8.65
CA ASP A 125 17.89 4.57 -9.25
C ASP A 125 16.45 4.26 -9.69
N ASP A 126 16.16 3.04 -10.15
CA ASP A 126 14.79 2.59 -10.46
C ASP A 126 13.91 2.49 -9.21
N ILE A 127 14.45 1.93 -8.13
CA ILE A 127 13.78 1.87 -6.82
C ILE A 127 13.46 3.30 -6.37
N GLU A 128 14.47 4.16 -6.33
CA GLU A 128 14.37 5.53 -5.84
C GLU A 128 13.35 6.35 -6.65
N TYR A 129 13.40 6.29 -7.98
CA TYR A 129 12.45 6.94 -8.87
C TYR A 129 10.98 6.52 -8.62
N LEU A 130 10.72 5.23 -8.36
CA LEU A 130 9.36 4.70 -8.15
C LEU A 130 8.85 4.87 -6.72
N VAL A 131 9.75 4.77 -5.75
CA VAL A 131 9.44 4.86 -4.32
C VAL A 131 9.25 6.32 -3.90
N PHE A 132 10.15 7.19 -4.32
CA PHE A 132 10.09 8.62 -4.00
C PHE A 132 9.44 9.39 -5.16
N PRO A 133 8.40 10.21 -4.86
CA PRO A 133 8.13 10.80 -3.56
C PRO A 133 6.86 10.27 -2.85
N ARG A 134 6.33 9.11 -3.24
CA ARG A 134 5.07 8.58 -2.68
C ARG A 134 5.24 7.94 -1.30
N LEU A 135 6.38 7.31 -1.03
CA LEU A 135 6.63 6.58 0.22
C LEU A 135 6.40 7.40 1.51
N PRO A 136 6.88 8.66 1.65
CA PRO A 136 6.58 9.48 2.82
C PRO A 136 5.08 9.72 3.05
N GLY A 137 4.30 9.81 1.96
CA GLY A 137 2.86 10.02 2.03
C GLY A 137 2.14 8.80 2.58
N VAL A 138 2.58 7.59 2.17
CA VAL A 138 2.03 6.34 2.73
C VAL A 138 2.42 6.18 4.20
N ALA A 139 3.65 6.57 4.57
CA ALA A 139 4.05 6.60 5.99
C ALA A 139 3.16 7.55 6.81
N GLU A 140 2.86 8.74 6.29
CA GLU A 140 1.97 9.69 6.97
C GLU A 140 0.52 9.19 7.07
N ILE A 141 0.02 8.44 6.07
CA ILE A 141 -1.29 7.77 6.16
C ILE A 141 -1.34 6.77 7.32
N GLY A 142 -0.25 6.01 7.51
CA GLY A 142 -0.14 5.04 8.61
C GLY A 142 0.03 5.68 9.98
N TRP A 143 0.66 6.85 10.05
CA TRP A 143 1.07 7.49 11.30
C TRP A 143 0.11 8.59 11.80
N THR A 144 -0.31 9.50 10.91
CA THR A 144 -1.01 10.73 11.29
C THR A 144 -2.53 10.54 11.26
N PRO A 145 -3.28 11.03 12.28
CA PRO A 145 -4.73 11.01 12.28
C PRO A 145 -5.32 11.65 11.01
N SER A 146 -6.37 11.06 10.42
CA SER A 146 -6.92 11.56 9.15
C SER A 146 -7.46 12.99 9.23
N SER A 147 -7.91 13.44 10.40
CA SER A 147 -8.34 14.82 10.65
C SER A 147 -7.19 15.85 10.61
N ALA A 148 -5.94 15.41 10.75
CA ALA A 148 -4.75 16.26 10.72
C ALA A 148 -4.02 16.20 9.37
N ARG A 149 -4.48 15.38 8.43
CA ARG A 149 -3.87 15.25 7.10
C ARG A 149 -4.54 16.20 6.11
N ASN A 150 -3.74 17.02 5.45
CA ASN A 150 -4.18 17.94 4.39
C ASN A 150 -3.18 17.92 3.24
N TRP A 151 -3.66 17.84 2.00
CA TRP A 151 -2.82 17.77 0.80
C TRP A 151 -2.03 19.05 0.55
N ASP A 152 -2.66 20.21 0.71
CA ASP A 152 -2.02 21.50 0.41
C ASP A 152 -0.89 21.83 1.40
N ASP A 153 -1.03 21.40 2.66
CA ASP A 153 0.07 21.44 3.63
C ASP A 153 1.13 20.36 3.34
N TYR A 154 0.70 19.11 3.12
CA TYR A 154 1.59 17.98 2.91
C TYR A 154 2.53 18.20 1.72
N LYS A 155 2.04 18.69 0.58
CA LYS A 155 2.88 18.93 -0.60
C LYS A 155 3.99 19.96 -0.35
N VAL A 156 3.79 20.90 0.58
CA VAL A 156 4.82 21.87 0.99
C VAL A 156 5.87 21.20 1.87
N ARG A 157 5.47 20.35 2.83
CA ARG A 157 6.42 19.56 3.63
C ARG A 157 7.20 18.58 2.75
N LEU A 158 6.52 17.93 1.81
CA LEU A 158 7.13 17.03 0.83
C LEU A 158 8.16 17.74 -0.04
N ALA A 159 7.82 18.94 -0.54
CA ALA A 159 8.75 19.75 -1.33
C ALA A 159 10.07 20.02 -0.60
N ASN A 160 10.03 20.23 0.72
CA ASN A 160 11.22 20.50 1.53
C ASN A 160 12.12 19.27 1.71
N HIS A 161 11.65 18.04 1.45
CA HIS A 161 12.52 16.87 1.44
C HIS A 161 13.50 16.85 0.26
N ALA A 162 13.26 17.61 -0.82
CA ALA A 162 14.14 17.68 -1.98
C ALA A 162 15.61 17.98 -1.62
N LYS A 163 15.85 18.93 -0.71
CA LYS A 163 17.21 19.29 -0.27
C LYS A 163 17.91 18.13 0.43
N MET A 164 17.17 17.41 1.26
CA MET A 164 17.66 16.24 1.98
C MET A 164 17.96 15.10 1.01
N TRP A 165 17.03 14.76 0.11
CA TRP A 165 17.24 13.71 -0.89
C TRP A 165 18.43 14.01 -1.79
N LYS A 166 18.56 15.25 -2.26
CA LYS A 166 19.73 15.70 -3.03
C LYS A 166 21.03 15.57 -2.24
N ALA A 167 21.06 15.96 -0.97
CA ALA A 167 22.25 15.83 -0.12
C ALA A 167 22.61 14.36 0.16
N MET A 168 21.62 13.47 0.17
CA MET A 168 21.80 12.03 0.36
C MET A 168 22.07 11.27 -0.95
N GLY A 169 21.95 11.93 -2.10
CA GLY A 169 22.08 11.29 -3.41
C GLY A 169 20.91 10.36 -3.78
N ILE A 170 19.72 10.60 -3.24
CA ILE A 170 18.50 9.83 -3.52
C ILE A 170 17.79 10.42 -4.74
N ASP A 171 17.59 9.63 -5.80
CA ASP A 171 16.75 9.98 -6.95
C ASP A 171 15.25 10.00 -6.56
N TYR A 172 14.44 10.74 -7.29
CA TYR A 172 13.00 10.76 -7.10
C TYR A 172 12.27 11.35 -8.31
N TYR A 173 11.04 10.91 -8.52
CA TYR A 173 10.17 11.54 -9.50
C TYR A 173 9.77 12.96 -9.08
N ARG A 174 10.15 13.95 -9.90
CA ARG A 174 9.82 15.35 -9.69
C ARG A 174 8.41 15.68 -10.18
N SER A 175 7.41 15.22 -9.42
CA SER A 175 6.00 15.44 -9.74
C SER A 175 5.68 16.92 -9.98
N PRO A 176 4.94 17.27 -11.06
CA PRO A 176 4.48 18.64 -11.33
C PRO A 176 3.43 19.13 -10.31
N LYS A 177 2.90 18.24 -9.45
CA LYS A 177 1.95 18.58 -8.39
C LYS A 177 2.61 19.21 -7.15
N VAL A 178 3.94 19.17 -7.08
CA VAL A 178 4.74 19.62 -5.94
C VAL A 178 5.67 20.74 -6.38
N GLN A 179 5.65 21.86 -5.67
CA GLN A 179 6.58 22.97 -5.89
C GLN A 179 7.88 22.71 -5.13
N TRP A 180 8.79 21.95 -5.73
CA TRP A 180 10.03 21.50 -5.09
C TRP A 180 10.92 22.64 -4.63
N ALA A 181 11.44 22.53 -3.41
CA ALA A 181 12.37 23.50 -2.82
C ALA A 181 13.81 23.06 -3.08
N ASP A 182 14.34 23.38 -4.27
CA ASP A 182 15.72 23.04 -4.67
C ASP A 182 16.79 23.97 -4.06
#